data_AF-D4JAX4-F1
#
_entry.id   AF-D4JAX4-F1
#
_cell.length_a   1.000
_cell.length_b   1.000
_cell.length_c   1.000
_cell.angle_alpha   90.00
_cell.angle_beta   90.00
_cell.angle_gamma   90.00
#
_symmetry.space_group_name_H-M   'P 1'
#
loop_
_entity.id
_entity.type
_entity.pdbx_description
1 polymer ?
#
loop_
_entity_poly.entity_id
_entity_poly.type
_entity_poly.pdbx_seq_one_letter_code
_entity_poly.pdbx_strand_id
1 'polypeptide(L)'
;MCQIALSIPDEVLYDTKMSHEQANQFARQAVALGYYTQSGVSIGYCSQIAGMTEEEFIKYLGRNHISIFRFDDEEEFLEELDNA
;
A
#
# COMPACT_ATOMS: atom_id res chain seq x y z
N MET A 1 3.60 19.71 -0.66
CA MET A 1 3.57 18.40 0.02
C MET A 1 2.89 18.58 1.36
N CYS A 2 2.01 17.66 1.74
CA CYS A 2 1.40 17.62 3.08
C CYS A 2 2.28 16.75 4.00
N GLN A 3 2.43 17.14 5.27
CA GLN A 3 3.18 16.36 6.27
C GLN A 3 2.26 15.93 7.40
N ILE A 4 2.37 14.67 7.79
CA ILE A 4 1.61 14.06 8.88
C ILE A 4 2.62 13.55 9.90
N ALA A 5 2.44 13.90 11.17
CA ALA A 5 3.24 13.41 12.28
C ALA A 5 2.37 12.56 13.22
N LEU A 6 2.88 11.40 13.61
CA LEU A 6 2.23 10.46 14.52
C LEU A 6 3.20 10.12 15.64
N SER A 7 2.68 10.03 16.86
CA SER A 7 3.41 9.50 18.01
C SER A 7 2.88 8.11 18.31
N ILE A 8 3.70 7.09 18.09
CA ILE A 8 3.39 5.70 18.44
C ILE A 8 3.96 5.45 19.83
N PRO A 9 3.16 4.97 20.81
CA PRO A 9 3.67 4.62 22.13
C PRO A 9 4.74 3.53 22.06
N ASP A 10 5.78 3.61 22.90
CA ASP A 10 6.88 2.64 22.93
C ASP A 10 6.37 1.24 23.28
N GLU A 11 5.31 1.13 24.07
CA GLU A 11 4.64 -0.13 24.40
C GLU A 11 4.19 -0.89 23.13
N VAL A 12 3.70 -0.16 22.13
CA VAL A 12 3.31 -0.75 20.84
C VAL A 12 4.54 -1.29 20.10
N LEU A 13 5.67 -0.56 20.14
CA LEU A 13 6.93 -1.03 19.55
C LEU A 13 7.43 -2.29 20.24
N TYR A 14 7.33 -2.36 21.57
CA TYR A 14 7.70 -3.54 22.35
C TYR A 14 6.81 -4.74 22.06
N ASP A 15 5.49 -4.57 22.05
CA ASP A 15 4.53 -5.64 21.78
C ASP A 15 4.67 -6.20 20.36
N THR A 16 4.88 -5.33 19.38
CA THR A 16 5.07 -5.70 17.97
C THR A 16 6.51 -6.12 17.64
N LYS A 17 7.44 -5.93 18.57
CA LYS A 17 8.90 -6.15 18.38
C LYS A 17 9.46 -5.38 17.18
N MET A 18 8.94 -4.18 16.94
CA MET A 18 9.38 -3.30 15.86
C MET A 18 10.40 -2.28 16.36
N SER A 19 11.42 -2.00 15.56
CA SER A 19 12.21 -0.78 15.71
C SER A 19 11.39 0.45 15.29
N HIS A 20 11.87 1.64 15.66
CA HIS A 20 11.27 2.91 15.23
C HIS A 20 11.20 3.02 13.69
N GLU A 21 12.26 2.59 13.00
CA GLU A 21 12.31 2.59 11.53
C GLU A 21 11.29 1.61 10.94
N GLN A 22 11.15 0.42 11.52
CA GLN A 22 10.16 -0.57 11.10
C GLN A 22 8.73 -0.05 11.30
N ALA A 23 8.45 0.61 12.42
CA ALA A 23 7.14 1.20 12.69
C ALA A 23 6.83 2.37 11.74
N ASN A 24 7.83 3.21 11.44
CA ASN A 24 7.68 4.25 10.43
C ASN A 24 7.35 3.66 9.05
N GLN A 25 8.11 2.66 8.63
CA GLN A 25 7.90 1.98 7.36
C GLN A 25 6.51 1.31 7.29
N PHE A 26 6.09 0.65 8.37
CA PHE A 26 4.76 0.08 8.51
C PHE A 26 3.66 1.13 8.34
N ALA A 27 3.77 2.27 9.05
CA ALA A 27 2.78 3.35 8.95
C ALA A 27 2.70 3.91 7.53
N ARG A 28 3.84 4.13 6.87
CA ARG A 28 3.88 4.61 5.47
C ARG A 28 3.23 3.62 4.51
N GLN A 29 3.52 2.33 4.65
CA GLN A 29 2.91 1.28 3.86
C GLN A 29 1.41 1.18 4.10
N ALA A 30 0.95 1.27 5.35
CA ALA A 30 -0.47 1.23 5.69
C ALA A 30 -1.24 2.40 5.08
N VAL A 31 -0.67 3.61 5.13
CA VAL A 31 -1.26 4.81 4.52
C VAL A 31 -1.33 4.67 3.00
N ALA A 32 -0.24 4.24 2.36
CA ALA A 32 -0.20 4.00 0.91
C ALA A 32 -1.25 2.95 0.49
N LEU A 33 -1.40 1.88 1.28
CA LEU A 33 -2.39 0.83 1.04
C LEU A 33 -3.82 1.35 1.14
N GLY A 34 -4.10 2.18 2.15
CA GLY A 34 -5.39 2.84 2.32
C GLY A 34 -5.73 3.71 1.12
N TYR A 35 -4.81 4.55 0.66
CA TYR A 35 -5.01 5.37 -0.54
C TYR A 35 -5.21 4.55 -1.82
N TYR A 36 -4.46 3.46 -1.98
CA TYR A 36 -4.59 2.59 -3.14
C TYR A 36 -5.95 1.86 -3.17
N THR A 37 -6.39 1.34 -2.03
CA THR A 37 -7.58 0.47 -1.94
C THR A 37 -8.89 1.25 -1.73
N GLN A 38 -8.85 2.40 -1.06
CA GLN A 38 -10.07 3.15 -0.68
C GLN A 38 -10.31 4.38 -1.54
N SER A 39 -9.27 4.95 -2.16
CA SER A 39 -9.36 6.24 -2.86
C SER A 39 -8.90 6.18 -4.31
N GLY A 40 -8.52 5.01 -4.80
CA GLY A 40 -8.14 4.87 -6.20
C GLY A 40 -6.82 5.57 -6.56
N VAL A 41 -5.93 5.87 -5.61
CA VAL A 41 -4.67 6.57 -5.91
C VAL A 41 -3.72 5.68 -6.72
N SER A 42 -2.96 6.26 -7.65
CA SER A 42 -2.06 5.51 -8.55
C SER A 42 -0.91 4.82 -7.79
N ILE A 43 -0.35 3.77 -8.41
CA ILE A 43 0.82 3.03 -7.91
C ILE A 43 2.02 3.98 -7.69
N GLY A 44 2.28 4.89 -8.63
CA GLY A 44 3.42 5.82 -8.56
C GLY A 44 3.34 6.77 -7.35
N TYR A 45 2.16 7.27 -7.00
CA TYR A 45 2.03 8.10 -5.79
C TYR A 45 2.05 7.26 -4.52
N CYS A 46 1.44 6.07 -4.53
CA CYS A 46 1.44 5.19 -3.37
C CYS A 46 2.85 4.66 -3.04
N SER A 47 3.68 4.35 -4.03
CA SER A 47 5.08 3.92 -3.85
C SER A 47 5.92 5.04 -3.21
N GLN A 48 5.72 6.29 -3.64
CA GLN A 48 6.35 7.46 -3.03
C GLN A 48 5.94 7.63 -1.56
N ILE A 49 4.64 7.48 -1.25
CA ILE A 49 4.14 7.53 0.14
C ILE A 49 4.78 6.40 0.96
N ALA A 50 4.81 5.18 0.43
CA ALA A 50 5.37 4.00 1.07
C ALA A 50 6.90 4.03 1.20
N GLY A 51 7.59 4.92 0.47
CA GLY A 51 9.04 5.05 0.52
C GLY A 51 9.80 3.95 -0.20
N MET A 52 9.22 3.40 -1.26
CA MET A 52 9.80 2.30 -2.03
C MET A 52 9.61 2.55 -3.53
N THR A 53 10.26 1.74 -4.36
CA THR A 53 10.04 1.77 -5.82
C THR A 53 8.64 1.27 -6.19
N GLU A 54 8.18 1.59 -7.40
CA GLU A 54 6.91 1.06 -7.91
C GLU A 54 6.91 -0.47 -7.97
N GLU A 55 8.03 -1.08 -8.38
CA GLU A 55 8.19 -2.55 -8.41
C GLU A 55 8.05 -3.17 -7.01
N GLU A 56 8.69 -2.57 -6.00
CA GLU A 56 8.55 -3.03 -4.62
C GLU A 56 7.13 -2.86 -4.10
N PHE A 57 6.45 -1.78 -4.48
CA PHE A 57 5.06 -1.55 -4.10
C PHE A 57 4.13 -2.57 -4.74
N ILE A 58 4.32 -2.91 -6.02
CA ILE A 58 3.58 -3.98 -6.71
C ILE A 58 3.78 -5.33 -5.99
N LYS A 59 5.03 -5.67 -5.62
CA LYS A 59 5.31 -6.88 -4.82
C LYS A 59 4.64 -6.81 -3.45
N TYR A 60 4.58 -5.63 -2.83
CA TYR A 60 3.90 -5.43 -1.55
C TYR A 60 2.38 -5.64 -1.68
N LEU A 61 1.73 -5.12 -2.73
CA LEU A 61 0.32 -5.37 -3.01
C LEU A 61 0.04 -6.88 -3.15
N GLY A 62 0.87 -7.59 -3.92
CA GLY A 62 0.76 -9.04 -4.08
C GLY A 62 0.87 -9.82 -2.76
N ARG A 63 1.79 -9.42 -1.87
CA ARG A 63 1.93 -10.03 -0.51
C ARG A 63 0.72 -9.77 0.39
N ASN A 64 -0.02 -8.68 0.14
CA ASN A 64 -1.22 -8.32 0.89
C ASN A 64 -2.51 -8.80 0.20
N HIS A 65 -2.41 -9.65 -0.83
CA HIS A 65 -3.55 -10.17 -1.60
C HIS A 65 -4.42 -9.06 -2.21
N ILE A 66 -3.80 -7.93 -2.59
CA ILE A 66 -4.48 -6.82 -3.25
C ILE A 66 -4.17 -6.89 -4.75
N SER A 67 -5.23 -6.96 -5.55
CA SER A 67 -5.12 -6.93 -7.00
C SER A 67 -4.51 -5.61 -7.45
N ILE A 68 -3.56 -5.68 -8.38
CA ILE A 68 -3.03 -4.51 -9.09
C ILE A 68 -3.98 -4.05 -10.20
N PHE A 69 -4.85 -4.95 -10.64
CA PHE A 69 -5.90 -4.66 -11.59
C PHE A 69 -7.10 -4.13 -10.81
N ARG A 70 -7.47 -2.90 -11.13
CA ARG A 70 -8.78 -2.39 -10.76
C ARG A 70 -9.68 -2.70 -11.93
N PHE A 71 -10.42 -3.79 -11.79
CA PHE A 71 -11.58 -4.00 -12.63
C PHE A 71 -12.68 -3.18 -11.99
N ASP A 72 -13.21 -2.21 -12.72
CA ASP A 72 -14.34 -1.43 -12.21
C ASP A 72 -15.57 -2.34 -12.05
N ASP A 73 -15.62 -3.46 -12.80
CA ASP A 73 -16.54 -4.58 -12.60
C ASP A 73 -16.00 -5.94 -13.15
N GLU A 74 -16.61 -7.05 -12.75
CA GLU A 74 -16.23 -8.42 -13.13
C GLU A 74 -16.32 -8.67 -14.66
N GLU A 75 -17.19 -7.97 -15.37
CA GLU A 75 -17.32 -8.00 -16.84
C GLU A 75 -16.07 -7.44 -17.54
N GLU A 76 -15.49 -6.33 -17.06
CA GLU A 76 -14.24 -5.77 -17.62
C GLU A 76 -13.08 -6.76 -17.49
N PHE A 77 -13.01 -7.50 -16.37
CA PHE A 77 -12.03 -8.56 -16.18
C PHE A 77 -12.21 -9.71 -17.17
N LEU A 78 -13.44 -10.17 -17.36
CA LEU A 78 -13.75 -11.28 -18.25
C LEU A 78 -13.52 -10.90 -19.72
N GLU A 79 -13.82 -9.67 -20.13
CA GLU A 79 -13.52 -9.17 -21.47
C GLU A 79 -12.00 -9.12 -21.75
N GLU A 80 -11.18 -8.67 -20.79
CA GLU A 80 -9.73 -8.68 -20.98
C GLU A 80 -9.15 -10.10 -21.09
N LEU A 81 -9.75 -11.08 -20.41
CA LEU A 81 -9.31 -12.47 -20.42
C LEU A 81 -9.68 -13.20 -21.73
N ASP A 82 -10.82 -12.87 -22.33
CA ASP A 82 -11.29 -13.44 -23.60
C ASP A 82 -10.56 -12.87 -24.83
N ASN A 83 -9.92 -11.70 -24.68
CA ASN A 83 -9.17 -11.03 -25.75
C ASN A 83 -7.66 -11.38 -25.78
N ALA A 84 -7.18 -12.27 -24.91
CA ALA A 84 -5.77 -12.69 -24.79
C ALA A 84 -5.50 -14.09 -25.38
#